data_AF-A0A6M4AVR4-F1
#
_entry.id   AF-A0A6M4AVR4-F1
#
_cell.length_a   1.000
_cell.length_b   1.000
_cell.length_c   1.000
_cell.angle_alpha   90.00
_cell.angle_beta   90.00
_cell.angle_gamma   90.00
#
_symmetry.space_group_name_H-M   'P 1'
#
loop_
_entity.id
_entity.type
_entity.pdbx_description
1 polymer ?
#
loop_
_entity_poly.entity_id
_entity_poly.type
_entity_poly.pdbx_seq_one_letter_code
_entity_poly.pdbx_strand_id
1 'polypeptide(L)' 'MTEHDPDTIGGTPRAKRRPAGVSAPAHWQKDDGPPAPQAIPFEGQEVKGRPDPVRYGDWELKGIAIDF' A
#
# COMPACT_ATOMS: atom_id res chain seq x y z
N MET A 1 -33.10 11.16 -2.45
CA MET A 1 -31.65 11.12 -2.19
C MET A 1 -31.49 10.99 -0.69
N THR A 2 -31.00 9.87 -0.19
CA THR A 2 -30.75 9.69 1.24
C THR A 2 -29.57 10.56 1.63
N GLU A 3 -29.76 11.48 2.58
CA GLU A 3 -28.68 12.26 3.16
C GLU A 3 -27.72 11.30 3.86
N HIS A 4 -26.51 11.20 3.33
CA HIS A 4 -25.41 10.51 3.99
C HIS A 4 -24.74 11.49 4.94
N ASP A 5 -24.99 11.31 6.24
CA ASP A 5 -24.21 11.98 7.28
C ASP A 5 -22.79 11.36 7.29
N PRO A 6 -21.74 12.16 7.00
CA PRO A 6 -20.38 11.66 6.95
C PRO A 6 -19.87 11.16 8.30
N ASP A 7 -20.53 11.47 9.41
CA ASP A 7 -20.12 11.13 10.77
C ASP A 7 -20.79 9.86 11.32
N THR A 8 -21.72 9.26 10.58
CA THR A 8 -22.40 8.03 11.00
C THR A 8 -22.34 6.94 9.92
N ILE A 9 -22.31 5.68 10.35
CA ILE A 9 -22.47 4.50 9.48
C ILE A 9 -23.62 3.70 10.07
N GLY A 10 -24.72 3.57 9.31
CA GLY A 10 -25.90 2.82 9.74
C GLY A 10 -26.51 3.30 11.06
N GLY A 11 -26.43 4.60 11.35
CA GLY A 11 -26.95 5.19 12.60
C GLY A 11 -26.01 5.08 13.81
N THR A 12 -24.81 4.50 13.64
CA THR A 12 -23.78 4.48 14.68
C THR A 12 -22.68 5.52 14.40
N PRO A 13 -22.14 6.21 15.42
CA PRO A 13 -21.02 7.14 15.22
C PRO A 13 -19.81 6.44 14.61
N ARG A 14 -19.15 7.10 13.66
CA ARG A 14 -17.98 6.53 13.00
C ARG A 14 -16.81 6.34 13.95
N ALA A 15 -16.26 5.14 13.96
CA ALA A 15 -15.03 4.81 14.67
C ALA A 15 -13.79 5.39 13.94
N LYS A 16 -13.51 6.68 14.16
CA LYS A 16 -12.36 7.39 13.57
C LYS A 16 -11.02 7.14 14.28
N ARG A 17 -11.05 6.53 15.47
CA ARG A 17 -9.88 6.31 16.32
C ARG A 17 -9.86 4.88 16.84
N ARG A 18 -8.66 4.33 17.02
CA ARG A 18 -8.46 3.01 17.64
C ARG A 18 -8.94 3.03 19.10
N PRO A 19 -9.73 2.05 19.55
CA PRO A 19 -10.13 1.96 20.96
C PRO A 19 -8.93 1.68 21.87
N ALA A 20 -8.92 2.28 23.07
CA ALA A 20 -7.76 2.27 23.97
C ALA A 20 -7.35 0.87 24.48
N GLY A 21 -8.28 -0.07 24.57
CA GLY A 21 -8.01 -1.43 25.09
C GLY A 21 -7.58 -2.46 24.04
N VAL A 22 -7.51 -2.09 22.75
CA VAL A 22 -7.18 -3.04 21.69
C VAL A 22 -5.66 -3.15 21.57
N SER A 23 -5.09 -4.20 22.15
CA SER A 23 -3.68 -4.58 22.01
C SER A 23 -3.49 -5.63 20.91
N ALA A 24 -2.32 -5.64 20.27
CA ALA A 24 -1.97 -6.70 19.33
C ALA A 24 -1.75 -8.03 20.08
N PRO A 25 -2.05 -9.19 19.47
CA PRO A 25 -1.69 -10.50 20.03
C PRO A 25 -0.18 -10.64 20.26
N ALA A 26 0.22 -11.41 21.28
CA ALA A 26 1.64 -11.57 21.64
C ALA A 26 2.52 -12.06 20.47
N HIS A 27 2.01 -12.95 19.63
CA HIS A 27 2.73 -13.50 18.47
C HIS A 27 2.90 -12.51 17.29
N TRP A 28 2.27 -11.33 17.35
CA TRP A 28 2.46 -10.27 16.34
C TRP A 28 3.63 -9.35 16.66
N GLN A 29 4.04 -9.25 17.93
CA GLN A 29 5.21 -8.48 18.29
C GLN A 29 6.44 -9.31 17.90
N LYS A 30 7.02 -9.02 16.74
CA LYS A 30 8.40 -9.40 16.47
C LYS A 30 9.26 -8.43 17.27
N ASP A 31 9.98 -8.93 18.26
CA ASP A 31 10.83 -8.13 19.16
C ASP A 31 11.80 -7.21 18.39
N ASP A 32 12.19 -7.60 17.17
CA ASP A 32 13.24 -6.93 16.39
C ASP A 32 12.71 -6.12 15.19
N GLY A 33 11.39 -5.97 15.03
CA GLY A 33 10.80 -5.31 13.87
C GLY A 33 11.11 -6.02 12.53
N PRO A 34 10.68 -5.47 11.39
CA PRO A 34 11.17 -5.93 10.09
C PRO A 34 12.65 -5.55 9.92
N PRO A 35 13.46 -6.37 9.22
CA PRO A 35 14.84 -6.01 8.92
C PRO A 35 14.89 -4.68 8.15
N ALA A 36 15.96 -3.91 8.36
CA ALA A 36 16.21 -2.71 7.58
C ALA A 36 16.28 -3.07 6.08
N PRO A 37 15.67 -2.26 5.19
CA PRO A 37 15.74 -2.51 3.76
C PRO A 37 17.21 -2.44 3.30
N GLN A 38 17.63 -3.41 2.49
CA GLN A 38 18.92 -3.36 1.82
C GLN A 38 18.75 -2.64 0.49
N ALA A 39 19.64 -1.69 0.21
CA ALA A 39 19.75 -1.10 -1.11
C ALA A 39 20.28 -2.17 -2.07
N ILE A 40 19.49 -2.48 -3.11
CA ILE A 40 19.91 -3.37 -4.18
C ILE A 40 20.44 -2.46 -5.31
N PRO A 41 21.65 -2.71 -5.86
CA PRO A 41 22.12 -1.96 -7.01
C PRO A 41 21.13 -2.14 -8.15
N PHE A 42 20.68 -1.02 -8.72
CA PHE A 42 19.79 -1.04 -9.86
C PHE A 42 20.58 -1.45 -11.10
N GLU A 43 20.40 -2.70 -11.54
CA GLU A 43 20.90 -3.18 -12.83
C GLU A 43 19.87 -2.81 -13.90
N GLY A 44 20.02 -1.61 -14.47
CA GLY A 44 19.16 -1.15 -15.54
C GLY A 44 19.11 -2.13 -16.70
N GLN A 45 17.93 -2.70 -16.95
CA GLN A 45 17.68 -3.37 -18.20
C GLN A 45 17.50 -2.29 -19.27
N GLU A 46 18.57 -2.00 -20.02
CA GLU A 46 18.45 -1.28 -21.28
C GLU A 46 17.67 -2.13 -22.28
N VAL A 47 16.35 -2.17 -22.13
CA VAL A 47 15.47 -2.65 -23.18
C VAL A 47 15.48 -1.57 -24.25
N LYS A 48 16.08 -1.87 -25.42
CA LYS A 48 16.26 -0.95 -26.55
C LYS A 48 15.10 0.06 -26.69
N GLY A 49 15.35 1.30 -26.27
CA GLY A 49 14.43 2.43 -26.45
C GLY A 49 13.36 2.63 -25.37
N ARG A 50 13.34 1.89 -24.26
CA ARG A 50 12.38 2.08 -23.17
C ARG A 50 13.06 2.56 -21.88
N PRO A 51 12.63 3.69 -21.29
CA PRO A 51 13.10 4.13 -19.98
C PRO A 51 12.79 3.07 -18.91
N ASP A 52 13.66 2.97 -17.93
CA ASP A 52 13.40 2.17 -16.74
C ASP A 52 12.15 2.70 -16.01
N PRO A 53 11.14 1.87 -15.72
CA PRO A 53 9.95 2.33 -15.02
C PRO A 53 10.30 2.84 -13.61
N VAL A 54 10.19 4.15 -13.42
CA VAL A 54 10.46 4.85 -12.14
C VAL A 54 9.42 4.48 -11.06
N ARG A 55 8.32 3.77 -11.42
CA ARG A 55 7.27 3.30 -10.51
C ARG A 55 6.86 1.87 -10.82
N TYR A 56 6.68 1.05 -9.78
CA TYR A 56 5.97 -0.23 -9.90
C TYR A 56 4.56 0.01 -10.46
N GLY A 57 4.20 -0.72 -11.52
CA GLY A 57 2.92 -0.57 -12.22
C GLY A 57 3.00 0.12 -13.58
N ASP A 58 4.16 0.65 -13.98
CA ASP A 58 4.35 1.29 -15.29
C ASP A 58 4.89 0.29 -16.34
N TRP A 59 4.20 -0.84 -16.48
CA TRP A 59 4.58 -1.90 -17.42
C TRP A 59 3.82 -1.74 -18.74
N GLU A 60 4.50 -1.97 -19.86
CA GLU A 60 3.89 -1.94 -21.18
C GLU A 60 4.13 -3.28 -21.89
N LEU A 61 3.06 -3.82 -22.50
CA LEU A 61 3.15 -4.96 -23.41
C LEU A 61 2.63 -4.53 -24.77
N LYS A 62 3.50 -4.58 -25.80
CA LYS A 62 3.16 -4.18 -27.18
C LYS A 62 2.61 -2.73 -27.27
N GLY A 63 3.13 -1.83 -26.43
CA GLY A 63 2.70 -0.42 -26.39
C GLY A 63 1.37 -0.19 -25.65
N ILE A 64 0.84 -1.20 -24.95
CA ILE A 64 -0.34 -1.07 -24.09
C ILE A 64 0.12 -1.07 -22.64
N ALA A 65 -0.27 -0.05 -21.88
CA ALA A 65 -0.03 0.02 -20.44
C ALA A 65 -0.83 -1.09 -19.72
N ILE A 66 -0.15 -1.83 -18.84
CA ILE A 66 -0.73 -2.90 -18.01
C ILE A 66 -0.46 -2.56 -16.55
N ASP A 67 -1.52 -2.46 -15.75
CA ASP A 67 -1.50 -2.33 -14.30
C ASP A 67 -2.35 -3.44 -13.60
N PHE A 68 -2.13 -3.65 -12.30
CA PHE A 68 -2.95 -4.50 -11.41
C PHE A 68 -3.77 -3.63 -10.45
#